data_AF-A0A661ZSC5-F1
#
_entry.id   AF-A0A661ZSC5-F1
#
_cell.length_a   1.000
_cell.length_b   1.000
_cell.length_c   1.000
_cell.angle_alpha   90.00
_cell.angle_beta   90.00
_cell.angle_gamma   90.00
#
_symmetry.space_group_name_H-M   'P 1'
#
loop_
_entity.id
_entity.type
_entity.pdbx_description
1 polymer ?
#
loop_
_entity_poly.entity_id
_entity_poly.type
_entity_poly.pdbx_seq_one_letter_code
_entity_poly.pdbx_strand_id
1 'polypeptide(L)'
;MITPMKKYTFLVYHKEYEAFLKTLGRLGVLHIGEPEKEKQDETLREHSEQLNRCNSVLEILNKAADDGATGDKKSSYSTDEILFRVEELIKRKGRLEEEMIELQGEIDKTIPWGDYDPADFSKLNSAGYKIQLYRCPVPQFEPEWEEKYQLFLINKVKGTVYFLIVSGEDENILIEAEAEKLT
;
A
#
# COMPACT_ATOMS: atom_id res chain seq x y z
N MET A 1 11.02 48.33 -16.50
CA MET A 1 10.23 48.98 -17.58
C MET A 1 9.62 47.87 -18.41
N ILE A 2 8.29 47.71 -18.41
CA ILE A 2 7.60 46.67 -19.20
C ILE A 2 7.33 47.26 -20.59
N THR A 3 7.87 46.64 -21.64
CA THR A 3 7.67 47.09 -23.02
C THR A 3 6.27 46.69 -23.50
N PRO A 4 5.49 47.59 -24.14
CA PRO A 4 4.15 47.28 -24.63
C PRO A 4 4.22 46.20 -25.73
N MET A 5 3.42 45.13 -25.58
CA MET A 5 3.33 44.04 -26.57
C MET A 5 2.51 44.46 -27.78
N LYS A 6 2.96 44.06 -28.98
CA LYS A 6 2.21 44.23 -30.24
C LYS A 6 1.36 42.99 -30.50
N LYS A 7 0.06 43.17 -30.72
CA LYS A 7 -0.86 42.10 -31.11
C LYS A 7 -0.84 41.93 -32.63
N TYR A 8 -0.72 40.69 -33.11
CA TYR A 8 -0.73 40.33 -34.52
C TYR A 8 -1.83 39.29 -34.78
N THR A 9 -2.53 39.41 -35.92
CA THR A 9 -3.49 38.42 -36.39
C THR A 9 -3.01 37.89 -37.73
N PHE A 10 -2.82 36.57 -37.84
CA PHE A 10 -2.36 35.91 -39.06
C PHE A 10 -3.53 35.18 -39.73
N LEU A 11 -3.70 35.39 -41.03
CA LEU A 11 -4.60 34.59 -41.86
C LEU A 11 -3.76 33.51 -42.54
N VAL A 12 -3.96 32.25 -42.16
CA VAL A 12 -3.16 31.12 -42.65
C VAL A 12 -4.09 30.09 -43.31
N TYR A 13 -3.65 29.54 -44.43
CA TYR A 13 -4.37 28.47 -45.10
C TYR A 13 -4.34 27.19 -44.25
N HIS A 14 -5.48 26.52 -44.08
CA HIS A 14 -5.63 25.40 -43.14
C HIS A 14 -4.59 24.27 -43.29
N LYS A 15 -4.15 23.97 -44.52
CA LYS A 15 -3.14 22.91 -44.78
C LYS A 15 -1.72 23.29 -44.35
N GLU A 16 -1.44 24.58 -44.22
CA GLU A 16 -0.11 25.09 -43.85
C GLU A 16 -0.06 25.51 -42.38
N TYR A 17 -1.17 25.42 -41.66
CA TYR A 17 -1.31 25.87 -40.28
C TYR A 17 -0.28 25.24 -39.33
N GLU A 18 -0.11 23.93 -39.37
CA GLU A 18 0.88 23.24 -38.51
C GLU A 18 2.33 23.62 -38.84
N ALA A 19 2.67 23.71 -40.13
CA ALA A 19 4.01 24.08 -40.57
C ALA A 19 4.34 25.54 -40.20
N PHE A 20 3.35 26.43 -40.34
CA PHE A 20 3.43 27.82 -39.91
C PHE A 20 3.66 27.93 -38.40
N LEU A 21 2.86 27.22 -37.58
CA LEU A 21 3.01 27.19 -36.12
C LEU A 21 4.38 26.64 -35.69
N LYS A 22 4.86 25.55 -36.31
CA LYS A 22 6.21 25.00 -36.02
C LYS A 22 7.31 26.04 -36.32
N THR A 23 7.18 26.77 -37.42
CA THR A 23 8.15 27.82 -37.79
C THR A 23 8.11 28.97 -36.81
N LEU A 24 6.91 29.38 -36.37
CA LEU A 24 6.70 30.44 -35.39
C LEU A 24 7.24 30.05 -33.99
N GLY A 25 6.99 28.81 -33.57
CA GLY A 25 7.49 28.26 -32.31
C GLY A 25 9.02 28.19 -32.27
N ARG A 26 9.66 27.84 -33.40
CA ARG A 26 11.13 27.84 -33.52
C ARG A 26 11.73 29.25 -33.39
N LEU A 27 11.01 30.29 -33.81
CA LEU A 27 11.44 31.68 -33.65
C LEU A 27 11.38 32.12 -32.18
N GLY A 28 10.46 31.60 -31.37
CA GLY A 28 10.43 31.78 -29.91
C GLY A 28 10.07 33.19 -29.41
N VAL A 29 9.68 34.12 -30.30
CA VAL A 29 9.42 35.54 -29.97
C VAL A 29 7.93 35.84 -29.70
N LEU A 30 7.05 34.86 -29.84
CA LEU A 30 5.60 35.08 -29.85
C LEU A 30 4.88 34.22 -28.81
N HIS A 31 3.96 34.84 -28.08
CA HIS A 31 2.96 34.16 -27.29
C HIS A 31 1.73 33.91 -28.18
N ILE A 32 1.48 32.64 -28.50
CA ILE A 32 0.36 32.24 -29.36
C ILE A 32 -0.89 32.16 -28.48
N GLY A 33 -1.84 33.07 -28.69
CA GLY A 33 -3.17 32.96 -28.10
C GLY A 33 -3.98 31.95 -28.91
N GLU A 34 -4.18 30.75 -28.36
CA GLU A 34 -5.09 29.79 -28.97
C GLU A 34 -6.55 30.18 -28.68
N PRO A 35 -7.45 30.16 -29.67
CA PRO A 35 -8.87 30.18 -29.38
C PRO A 35 -9.20 28.89 -28.63
N GLU A 36 -9.90 29.02 -27.50
CA GLU A 36 -10.33 27.96 -26.61
C GLU A 36 -10.91 26.77 -27.41
N LYS A 37 -10.09 25.74 -27.65
CA LYS A 37 -10.53 24.53 -28.32
C LYS A 37 -11.20 23.64 -27.28
N GLU A 38 -12.53 23.70 -27.23
CA GLU A 38 -13.41 22.84 -26.42
C GLU A 38 -13.41 21.34 -26.81
N LYS A 39 -12.46 20.88 -27.63
CA LYS A 39 -12.37 19.45 -27.97
C LYS A 39 -11.09 18.90 -27.36
N GLN A 40 -11.30 18.11 -26.33
CA GLN A 40 -10.34 17.14 -25.82
C GLN A 40 -9.94 16.24 -27.00
N ASP A 41 -8.84 16.60 -27.67
CA ASP A 41 -8.23 15.74 -28.67
C ASP A 41 -7.75 14.49 -27.93
N GLU A 42 -8.40 13.36 -28.16
CA GLU A 42 -8.07 12.07 -27.54
C GLU A 42 -6.57 11.74 -27.70
N THR A 43 -5.98 12.15 -28.82
CA THR A 43 -4.54 12.04 -29.09
C THR A 43 -3.67 12.85 -28.14
N LEU A 44 -4.08 14.06 -27.74
CA LEU A 44 -3.36 14.85 -26.74
C LEU A 44 -3.43 14.20 -25.35
N ARG A 45 -4.55 13.54 -25.03
CA ARG A 45 -4.69 12.77 -23.79
C ARG A 45 -3.78 11.57 -23.77
N GLU A 46 -3.79 10.76 -24.83
CA GLU A 46 -2.92 9.60 -24.98
C GLU A 46 -1.44 9.99 -24.85
N HIS A 47 -1.01 11.08 -25.51
CA HIS A 47 0.36 11.58 -25.39
C HIS A 47 0.69 12.09 -23.99
N SER A 48 -0.25 12.79 -23.33
CA SER A 48 -0.06 13.22 -21.94
C SER A 48 0.05 12.03 -20.99
N GLU A 49 -0.74 10.99 -21.19
CA GLU A 49 -0.69 9.77 -20.38
C GLU A 49 0.63 9.03 -20.57
N GLN A 50 1.10 8.91 -21.81
CA GLN A 50 2.43 8.35 -22.13
C GLN A 50 3.56 9.15 -21.46
N LEU A 51 3.49 10.49 -21.49
CA LEU A 51 4.47 11.34 -20.82
C LEU A 51 4.46 11.16 -19.30
N ASN A 52 3.27 11.12 -18.69
CA ASN A 52 3.13 10.89 -17.26
C ASN A 52 3.68 9.51 -16.85
N ARG A 53 3.43 8.48 -17.66
CA ARG A 53 3.95 7.13 -17.47
C ARG A 53 5.48 7.08 -17.56
N CYS A 54 6.07 7.78 -18.51
CA CYS A 54 7.54 7.90 -18.61
C CYS A 54 8.12 8.65 -17.41
N ASN A 55 7.49 9.75 -16.99
CA ASN A 55 7.97 10.54 -15.87
C ASN A 55 7.93 9.77 -14.54
N SER A 56 6.86 9.01 -14.27
CA SER A 56 6.76 8.22 -13.04
C SER A 56 7.85 7.14 -12.98
N VAL A 57 8.13 6.47 -14.11
CA VAL A 57 9.24 5.50 -14.19
C VAL A 57 10.59 6.18 -14.02
N LEU A 58 10.81 7.35 -14.61
CA LEU A 58 12.05 8.11 -14.45
C LEU A 58 12.29 8.53 -12.99
N GLU A 59 11.26 8.98 -12.26
CA GLU A 59 11.40 9.32 -10.85
C GLU A 59 11.83 8.12 -10.00
N ILE A 60 11.25 6.95 -10.26
CA ILE A 60 11.58 5.71 -9.55
C ILE A 60 13.02 5.29 -9.86
N LEU A 61 13.41 5.34 -11.13
CA LEU A 61 14.76 4.98 -11.56
C LEU A 61 15.80 5.96 -11.04
N ASN A 62 15.50 7.27 -11.01
CA ASN A 62 16.39 8.28 -10.45
C ASN A 62 16.60 8.07 -8.95
N LYS A 63 15.53 7.79 -8.20
CA LYS A 63 15.65 7.45 -6.77
C LYS A 63 16.53 6.22 -6.55
N ALA A 64 16.38 5.19 -7.38
CA ALA A 64 17.23 3.99 -7.32
C ALA A 64 18.68 4.28 -7.74
N ALA A 65 18.91 5.21 -8.67
CA ALA A 65 20.25 5.64 -9.07
C ALA A 65 20.96 6.43 -7.96
N ASP A 66 20.23 7.30 -7.24
CA ASP A 66 20.74 8.02 -6.06
C ASP A 66 21.12 7.06 -4.93
N ASP A 67 20.41 5.93 -4.78
CA ASP A 67 20.72 4.85 -3.85
C ASP A 67 21.97 4.01 -4.26
N GLY A 68 22.72 4.47 -5.27
CA GLY A 68 24.02 3.90 -5.67
C GLY A 68 23.97 2.91 -6.83
N ALA A 69 22.84 2.80 -7.54
CA ALA A 69 22.75 1.95 -8.72
C ALA A 69 23.54 2.55 -9.91
N THR A 70 24.78 2.09 -10.09
CA THR A 70 25.63 2.46 -11.22
C THR A 70 25.37 1.52 -12.40
N GLY A 71 24.40 1.89 -13.24
CA GLY A 71 24.10 1.21 -14.49
C GLY A 71 24.89 1.78 -15.66
N ASP A 72 26.16 1.40 -15.80
CA ASP A 72 26.98 1.76 -16.98
C ASP A 72 26.77 0.72 -18.10
N LYS A 73 25.66 0.83 -18.83
CA LYS A 73 25.41 0.11 -20.10
C LYS A 73 24.17 0.68 -20.77
N LYS A 74 24.29 1.08 -22.05
CA LYS A 74 23.13 1.25 -22.94
C LYS A 74 22.33 -0.05 -22.92
N SER A 75 21.11 0.00 -22.40
CA SER A 75 20.20 -1.12 -22.41
C SER A 75 19.88 -1.51 -23.86
N SER A 76 19.84 -2.81 -24.14
CA SER A 76 19.38 -3.33 -25.45
C SER A 76 17.84 -3.37 -25.54
N TYR A 77 17.15 -2.92 -24.50
CA TYR A 77 15.70 -2.97 -24.36
C TYR A 77 15.06 -1.71 -24.96
N SER A 78 13.88 -1.88 -25.56
CA SER A 78 13.05 -0.75 -26.00
C SER A 78 12.54 0.04 -24.79
N THR A 79 12.24 1.33 -24.98
CA THR A 79 11.61 2.17 -23.96
C THR A 79 10.34 1.52 -23.40
N ASP A 80 9.48 0.97 -24.26
CA ASP A 80 8.25 0.30 -23.85
C ASP A 80 8.49 -0.94 -22.98
N GLU A 81 9.55 -1.71 -23.28
CA GLU A 81 9.92 -2.90 -22.50
C GLU A 81 10.43 -2.51 -21.10
N ILE A 82 11.17 -1.40 -21.01
CA ILE A 82 11.66 -0.86 -19.74
C ILE A 82 10.47 -0.39 -18.90
N LEU A 83 9.53 0.37 -19.49
CA LEU A 83 8.33 0.83 -18.79
C LEU A 83 7.52 -0.35 -18.25
N PHE A 84 7.23 -1.33 -19.09
CA PHE A 84 6.48 -2.52 -18.69
C PHE A 84 7.17 -3.28 -17.56
N ARG A 85 8.49 -3.48 -17.65
CA ARG A 85 9.25 -4.20 -16.63
C ARG A 85 9.28 -3.46 -15.29
N VAL A 86 9.42 -2.14 -15.31
CA VAL A 86 9.38 -1.33 -14.09
C VAL A 86 7.99 -1.41 -13.45
N GLU A 87 6.92 -1.33 -14.23
CA GLU A 87 5.54 -1.46 -13.74
C GLU A 87 5.27 -2.84 -13.12
N GLU A 88 5.74 -3.92 -13.75
CA GLU A 88 5.64 -5.27 -13.21
C GLU A 88 6.36 -5.39 -11.86
N LEU A 89 7.57 -4.84 -11.75
CA LEU A 89 8.33 -4.84 -10.50
C LEU A 89 7.65 -4.04 -9.39
N ILE A 90 7.05 -2.90 -9.72
CA ILE A 90 6.27 -2.10 -8.75
C ILE A 90 5.07 -2.89 -8.24
N LYS A 91 4.31 -3.54 -9.14
CA LYS A 91 3.17 -4.38 -8.75
C LYS A 91 3.59 -5.53 -7.86
N ARG A 92 4.69 -6.21 -8.23
CA ARG A 92 5.23 -7.31 -7.43
C ARG A 92 5.70 -6.86 -6.06
N LYS A 93 6.37 -5.70 -5.99
CA LYS A 93 6.79 -5.10 -4.72
C LYS A 93 5.58 -4.80 -3.83
N GLY A 94 4.55 -4.15 -4.38
CA GLY A 94 3.32 -3.87 -3.64
C GLY A 94 2.67 -5.14 -3.07
N ARG A 95 2.55 -6.19 -3.87
CA ARG A 95 2.00 -7.48 -3.40
C ARG A 95 2.84 -8.09 -2.27
N LEU A 96 4.16 -8.06 -2.38
CA LEU A 96 5.05 -8.57 -1.33
C LEU A 96 4.99 -7.73 -0.04
N GLU A 97 4.82 -6.41 -0.16
CA GLU A 97 4.65 -5.53 0.99
C GLU A 97 3.32 -5.80 1.71
N GLU A 98 2.24 -6.04 0.95
CA GLU A 98 0.95 -6.47 1.50
C GLU A 98 1.05 -7.82 2.21
N GLU A 99 1.62 -8.84 1.54
CA GLU A 99 1.86 -10.18 2.13
C GLU A 99 2.70 -10.07 3.43
N MET A 100 3.71 -9.20 3.45
CA MET A 100 4.55 -8.98 4.64
C MET A 100 3.76 -8.34 5.79
N ILE A 101 2.90 -7.35 5.50
CA ILE A 101 2.06 -6.71 6.52
C ILE A 101 1.06 -7.72 7.11
N GLU A 102 0.45 -8.56 6.27
CA GLU A 102 -0.46 -9.61 6.71
C GLU A 102 0.25 -10.62 7.63
N LEU A 103 1.38 -11.16 7.19
CA LEU A 103 2.18 -12.11 7.98
C LEU A 103 2.69 -11.48 9.28
N GLN A 104 3.14 -10.22 9.26
CA GLN A 104 3.53 -9.52 10.48
C GLN A 104 2.35 -9.35 11.43
N GLY A 105 1.15 -9.09 10.90
CA GLY A 105 -0.08 -9.04 11.67
C GLY A 105 -0.44 -10.39 12.32
N GLU A 106 -0.24 -11.50 11.61
CA GLU A 106 -0.43 -12.86 12.16
C GLU A 106 0.58 -13.19 13.26
N ILE A 107 1.85 -12.83 13.03
CA ILE A 107 2.92 -12.98 14.01
C ILE A 107 2.60 -12.16 15.28
N ASP A 108 2.24 -10.89 15.12
CA ASP A 108 1.91 -10.01 16.24
C ASP A 108 0.68 -10.48 17.02
N LYS A 109 -0.26 -11.18 16.38
CA LYS A 109 -1.39 -11.85 17.04
C LYS A 109 -0.99 -13.11 17.78
N THR A 110 0.02 -13.83 17.29
CA THR A 110 0.43 -15.14 17.82
C THR A 110 1.43 -15.01 18.96
N ILE A 111 2.40 -14.08 18.86
CA ILE A 111 3.46 -13.84 19.88
C ILE A 111 2.91 -13.72 21.32
N PRO A 112 1.80 -12.98 21.58
CA PRO A 112 1.29 -12.82 22.94
C PRO A 112 0.84 -14.13 23.60
N TRP A 113 0.44 -15.13 22.81
CA TRP A 113 0.02 -16.44 23.30
C TRP A 113 1.21 -17.35 23.64
N GLY A 114 2.42 -16.99 23.25
CA GLY A 114 3.65 -17.73 23.51
C GLY A 114 3.81 -18.99 22.65
N ASP A 115 4.81 -19.80 23.01
CA ASP A 115 5.04 -21.11 22.39
C ASP A 115 4.04 -22.12 22.97
N TYR A 116 3.09 -22.55 22.15
CA TYR A 116 2.13 -23.59 22.52
C TYR A 116 2.14 -24.73 21.51
N ASP A 117 2.00 -25.96 21.99
CA ASP A 117 1.85 -27.14 21.14
C ASP A 117 0.35 -27.44 20.95
N PRO A 118 -0.19 -27.42 19.70
CA PRO A 118 -1.57 -27.82 19.42
C PRO A 118 -1.92 -29.23 19.93
N ALA A 119 -0.93 -30.11 20.08
CA ALA A 119 -1.13 -31.45 20.63
C ALA A 119 -1.57 -31.41 22.11
N ASP A 120 -1.14 -30.41 22.89
CA ASP A 120 -1.50 -30.29 24.30
C ASP A 120 -2.94 -29.83 24.48
N PHE A 121 -3.42 -28.89 23.65
CA PHE A 121 -4.84 -28.53 23.59
C PHE A 121 -5.73 -29.72 23.24
N SER A 122 -5.27 -30.58 22.33
CA SER A 122 -6.00 -31.78 21.92
C SER A 122 -6.11 -32.81 23.06
N LYS A 123 -5.05 -32.98 23.87
CA LYS A 123 -5.08 -33.84 25.07
C LYS A 123 -6.05 -33.33 26.11
N LEU A 124 -6.05 -32.03 26.37
CA LEU A 124 -6.97 -31.38 27.32
C LEU A 124 -8.43 -31.54 26.89
N ASN A 125 -8.74 -31.32 25.61
CA ASN A 125 -10.08 -31.60 25.07
C ASN A 125 -10.48 -33.07 25.21
N SER A 126 -9.56 -34.01 24.94
CA SER A 126 -9.84 -35.45 25.09
C SER A 126 -10.08 -35.89 26.53
N ALA A 127 -9.62 -35.09 27.51
CA ALA A 127 -9.86 -35.30 28.94
C ALA A 127 -11.16 -34.63 29.43
N GLY A 128 -11.96 -34.01 28.54
CA GLY A 128 -13.23 -33.37 28.88
C GLY A 128 -13.09 -31.92 29.36
N TYR A 129 -11.92 -31.30 29.17
CA TYR A 129 -11.69 -29.89 29.51
C TYR A 129 -11.75 -29.02 28.26
N LYS A 130 -12.54 -27.96 28.30
CA LYS A 130 -12.64 -26.95 27.25
C LYS A 130 -11.73 -25.78 27.60
N ILE A 131 -10.86 -25.40 26.67
CA ILE A 131 -9.97 -24.24 26.83
C ILE A 131 -10.50 -23.10 25.97
N GLN A 132 -10.71 -21.95 26.61
CA GLN A 132 -11.11 -20.72 25.93
C GLN A 132 -10.08 -19.64 26.19
N LEU A 133 -9.62 -19.01 25.11
CA LEU A 133 -8.59 -17.99 25.12
C LEU A 133 -9.25 -16.62 25.07
N TYR A 134 -8.81 -15.72 25.94
CA TYR A 134 -9.38 -14.40 26.08
C TYR A 134 -8.30 -13.34 26.11
N ARG A 135 -8.64 -12.18 25.56
CA ARG A 135 -7.85 -10.96 25.72
C ARG A 135 -8.73 -9.82 26.21
N CYS A 136 -8.17 -8.98 27.08
CA CYS A 136 -8.82 -7.73 27.47
C CYS A 136 -7.77 -6.65 27.79
N PRO A 137 -8.12 -5.37 27.65
CA PRO A 137 -7.30 -4.29 28.20
C PRO A 137 -7.10 -4.47 29.71
N VAL A 138 -5.93 -4.08 30.23
CA VAL A 138 -5.62 -4.12 31.67
C VAL A 138 -6.69 -3.51 32.58
N PRO A 139 -7.28 -2.33 32.29
CA PRO A 139 -8.31 -1.76 33.17
C PRO A 139 -9.64 -2.52 33.17
N GLN A 140 -9.86 -3.41 32.19
CA GLN A 140 -11.05 -4.25 32.12
C GLN A 140 -10.84 -5.62 32.77
N PHE A 141 -9.59 -5.96 33.15
CA PHE A 141 -9.30 -7.23 33.81
C PHE A 141 -9.77 -7.17 35.27
N GLU A 142 -10.77 -7.97 35.62
CA GLU A 142 -11.28 -8.06 36.98
C GLU A 142 -10.66 -9.24 37.74
N PRO A 143 -10.11 -9.01 38.95
CA PRO A 143 -9.52 -10.08 39.76
C PRO A 143 -10.54 -11.11 40.24
N GLU A 144 -11.84 -10.77 40.25
CA GLU A 144 -12.93 -11.70 40.61
C GLU A 144 -13.00 -12.92 39.65
N TRP A 145 -12.46 -12.80 38.43
CA TRP A 145 -12.43 -13.89 37.47
C TRP A 145 -11.45 -15.00 37.85
N GLU A 146 -10.37 -14.68 38.57
CA GLU A 146 -9.41 -15.66 39.07
C GLU A 146 -10.00 -16.54 40.19
N GLU A 147 -10.94 -15.99 40.96
CA GLU A 147 -11.63 -16.74 42.03
C GLU A 147 -12.79 -17.58 41.51
N LYS A 148 -13.48 -17.09 40.46
CA LYS A 148 -14.68 -17.72 39.92
C LYS A 148 -14.40 -18.81 38.88
N TYR A 149 -13.29 -18.70 38.14
CA TYR A 149 -12.93 -19.62 37.07
C TYR A 149 -11.47 -20.07 37.20
N GLN A 150 -11.12 -21.24 36.68
CA GLN A 150 -9.72 -21.68 36.56
C GLN A 150 -9.03 -20.90 35.43
N LEU A 151 -8.61 -19.67 35.76
CA LEU A 151 -7.95 -18.72 34.87
C LEU A 151 -6.43 -18.84 34.99
N PHE A 152 -5.75 -18.89 33.84
CA PHE A 152 -4.29 -18.84 33.76
C PHE A 152 -3.86 -17.66 32.91
N LEU A 153 -3.09 -16.76 33.52
CA LEU A 153 -2.51 -15.62 32.82
C LEU A 153 -1.32 -16.07 31.97
N ILE A 154 -1.39 -15.79 30.67
CA ILE A 154 -0.37 -16.19 29.70
C ILE A 154 0.65 -15.06 29.56
N ASN A 155 0.17 -13.86 29.25
CA ASN A 155 1.06 -12.72 28.98
C ASN A 155 0.37 -11.37 29.17
N LYS A 156 1.18 -10.32 29.30
CA LYS A 156 0.74 -8.93 29.37
C LYS A 156 1.59 -8.07 28.42
N VAL A 157 1.04 -7.75 27.26
CA VAL A 157 1.76 -7.07 26.17
C VAL A 157 1.03 -5.77 25.81
N LYS A 158 1.76 -4.65 25.75
CA LYS A 158 1.25 -3.34 25.31
C LYS A 158 -0.08 -2.90 25.99
N GLY A 159 -0.26 -3.23 27.28
CA GLY A 159 -1.47 -2.86 28.02
C GLY A 159 -2.70 -3.75 27.76
N THR A 160 -2.52 -4.88 27.09
CA THR A 160 -3.52 -5.95 26.93
C THR A 160 -3.06 -7.18 27.73
N VAL A 161 -4.00 -7.81 28.43
CA VAL A 161 -3.81 -9.05 29.18
C VAL A 161 -4.34 -10.21 28.34
N TYR A 162 -3.54 -11.25 28.21
CA TYR A 162 -3.86 -12.49 27.52
C TYR A 162 -3.94 -13.59 28.56
N PHE A 163 -5.07 -14.28 28.62
CA PHE A 163 -5.33 -15.34 29.59
C PHE A 163 -6.17 -16.45 28.97
N LEU A 164 -6.07 -17.64 29.54
CA LEU A 164 -6.92 -18.78 29.20
C LEU A 164 -7.79 -19.15 30.40
N ILE A 165 -8.99 -19.65 30.11
CA ILE A 165 -9.86 -20.25 31.10
C ILE A 165 -10.06 -21.70 30.72
N VAL A 166 -9.88 -22.59 31.70
CA VAL A 166 -10.18 -24.02 31.59
C VAL A 166 -11.50 -24.28 32.30
N SER A 167 -12.47 -24.86 31.60
CA SER A 167 -13.76 -25.23 32.17
C SER A 167 -14.16 -26.65 31.80
N GLY A 168 -15.10 -27.22 32.55
CA GLY A 168 -15.78 -28.45 32.13
C GLY A 168 -16.60 -28.23 30.85
N GLU A 169 -16.88 -29.29 30.11
CA GLU A 169 -17.57 -29.26 28.81
C GLU A 169 -18.97 -28.57 28.87
N ASP A 170 -19.61 -28.58 30.04
CA ASP A 170 -20.96 -28.02 30.30
C ASP A 170 -20.98 -26.63 30.99
N GLU A 171 -19.82 -26.02 31.26
CA GLU A 171 -19.77 -24.71 31.93
C GLU A 171 -19.84 -23.55 30.92
N ASN A 172 -20.84 -22.69 31.08
CA ASN A 172 -20.94 -21.42 30.35
C ASN A 172 -20.10 -20.35 31.07
N ILE A 173 -18.95 -20.03 30.48
CA ILE A 173 -18.09 -18.95 30.95
C ILE A 173 -18.70 -17.61 30.51
N LEU A 174 -19.19 -16.83 31.47
CA LEU A 174 -19.65 -15.45 31.27
C LEU A 174 -18.59 -14.50 31.81
N ILE A 175 -17.78 -13.96 30.90
CA ILE A 175 -16.82 -12.89 31.15
C ILE A 175 -16.90 -11.84 30.04
N GLU A 176 -16.70 -10.57 30.40
CA GLU A 176 -16.69 -9.44 29.46
C GLU A 176 -15.30 -9.25 28.84
N ALA A 177 -14.84 -10.25 28.08
CA ALA A 177 -13.57 -10.24 27.36
C ALA A 177 -13.72 -10.75 25.93
N GLU A 178 -12.81 -10.34 25.03
CA GLU A 178 -12.82 -10.83 23.65
C GLU A 178 -12.31 -12.28 23.62
N ALA A 179 -13.17 -13.20 23.17
CA ALA A 179 -12.78 -14.59 22.94
C ALA A 179 -12.01 -14.70 21.63
N GLU A 180 -10.80 -15.24 21.69
CA GLU A 180 -9.94 -15.46 20.53
C GLU A 180 -9.86 -16.96 20.24
N LYS A 181 -9.95 -17.32 18.95
CA LYS A 181 -9.74 -18.70 18.51
C LYS A 181 -8.37 -18.75 17.85
N LEU A 182 -7.44 -19.50 18.44
CA LEU A 182 -6.23 -19.91 17.72
C LEU A 182 -6.68 -20.81 16.56
N THR A 183 -6.29 -20.42 15.35
CA THR A 183 -6.65 -21.12 14.10
C THR A 183 -5.62 -22.21 13.81
#